data_AF-I9LA26-F1
#
_entry.id   AF-I9LA26-F1
#
_cell.length_a   1.000
_cell.length_b   1.000
_cell.length_c   1.000
_cell.angle_alpha   90.00
_cell.angle_beta   90.00
_cell.angle_gamma   90.00
#
_symmetry.space_group_name_H-M   'P 1'
#
loop_
_entity.id
_entity.type
_entity.pdbx_description
1 polymer ?
#
loop_
_entity_poly.entity_id
_entity_poly.type
_entity_poly.pdbx_seq_one_letter_code
_entity_poly.pdbx_strand_id
1 'polypeptide(L)'
;MTEKPTGTAYALATARHVSSDGCQLVFERDDVRRGQRFAFALDGAEPVSGAVRWVVGDRAGFAFDSPIGHDKIRALEQGNRRPGALDLYLIRGQERSGA
;
A
#
# COMPACT_ATOMS: atom_id res chain seq x y z
N MET A 1 -12.18 -17.58 1.25
CA MET A 1 -10.99 -17.84 2.08
C MET A 1 -9.86 -17.06 1.44
N THR A 2 -9.70 -15.80 1.81
CA THR A 2 -8.72 -14.90 1.18
C THR A 2 -7.38 -15.16 1.85
N GLU A 3 -6.49 -15.87 1.16
CA GLU A 3 -5.17 -16.21 1.68
C GLU A 3 -4.35 -14.92 1.87
N LYS A 4 -3.90 -14.66 3.11
CA LYS A 4 -2.91 -13.61 3.35
C LYS A 4 -1.65 -14.00 2.53
N PRO A 5 -1.05 -13.08 1.77
CA PRO A 5 0.13 -13.40 0.98
C PRO A 5 1.22 -13.99 1.88
N THR A 6 1.58 -15.25 1.62
CA THR A 6 2.59 -16.02 2.34
C THR A 6 3.98 -15.50 1.96
N GLY A 7 4.41 -14.44 2.62
CA GLY A 7 5.73 -13.84 2.44
C GLY A 7 6.09 -12.93 3.62
N THR A 8 7.36 -12.58 3.76
CA THR A 8 7.77 -11.54 4.71
C THR A 8 7.30 -10.20 4.18
N ALA A 9 6.58 -9.43 5.00
CA ALA A 9 6.21 -8.06 4.66
C ALA A 9 7.49 -7.27 4.31
N TYR A 10 7.46 -6.53 3.20
CA TYR A 10 8.54 -5.63 2.84
C TYR A 10 8.59 -4.45 3.81
N ALA A 11 7.44 -3.86 4.15
CA ALA A 11 7.40 -2.72 5.05
C ALA A 11 6.13 -2.73 5.89
N LEU A 12 6.23 -2.12 7.07
CA LEU A 12 5.06 -1.62 7.79
C LEU A 12 4.77 -0.20 7.33
N ALA A 13 3.49 0.10 7.18
CA ALA A 13 3.04 1.44 6.87
C ALA A 13 1.74 1.82 7.57
N THR A 14 1.50 3.12 7.63
CA THR A 14 0.20 3.69 8.02
C THR A 14 -0.36 4.48 6.86
N ALA A 15 -1.61 4.18 6.47
CA ALA A 15 -2.32 4.99 5.49
C ALA A 15 -2.72 6.35 6.11
N ARG A 16 -2.87 7.38 5.29
CA ARG A 16 -3.37 8.71 5.63
C ARG A 16 -4.01 9.30 4.38
N HIS A 17 -4.89 10.29 4.55
CA HIS A 17 -5.50 11.02 3.41
C HIS A 17 -6.06 10.06 2.34
N VAL A 18 -6.89 9.11 2.77
CA VAL A 18 -7.41 8.02 1.93
C VAL A 18 -8.53 8.54 1.05
N SER A 19 -8.50 8.18 -0.24
CA SER A 19 -9.58 8.37 -1.20
C SER A 19 -9.92 7.04 -1.89
N SER A 20 -10.84 7.07 -2.87
CA SER A 20 -11.13 5.90 -3.70
C SER A 20 -9.94 5.48 -4.57
N ASP A 21 -9.06 6.42 -4.95
CA ASP A 21 -8.01 6.17 -5.96
C ASP A 21 -6.61 6.04 -5.36
N GLY A 22 -6.44 6.36 -4.08
CA GLY A 22 -5.15 6.24 -3.43
C GLY A 22 -5.14 6.69 -1.98
N CYS A 23 -3.94 6.74 -1.42
CA CYS A 23 -3.68 7.28 -0.10
C CYS A 23 -2.24 7.78 -0.01
N GLN A 24 -1.95 8.51 1.07
CA GLN A 24 -0.60 8.67 1.54
C GLN A 24 -0.24 7.48 2.43
N LEU A 25 0.92 6.87 2.21
CA LEU A 25 1.53 5.89 3.10
C LEU A 25 2.68 6.54 3.86
N VAL A 26 2.76 6.28 5.16
CA VAL A 26 3.90 6.63 6.02
C VAL A 26 4.64 5.34 6.35
N PHE A 27 5.92 5.25 6.00
CA PHE A 27 6.73 4.04 6.10
C PHE A 27 7.71 4.11 7.28
N GLU A 28 8.03 2.96 7.86
CA GLU A 28 9.09 2.82 8.87
C GLU A 28 10.46 2.46 8.24
N ARG A 29 10.71 2.92 7.00
CA ARG A 29 11.95 2.68 6.25
C ARG A 29 12.17 3.73 5.14
N ASP A 30 13.41 3.85 4.66
CA ASP A 30 13.87 4.94 3.80
C ASP A 30 14.26 4.52 2.36
N ASP A 31 14.22 3.24 2.03
CA ASP A 31 14.55 2.70 0.69
C ASP A 31 13.32 2.53 -0.23
N VAL A 32 12.18 3.12 0.15
CA VAL A 32 10.97 3.19 -0.70
C VAL A 32 11.21 4.14 -1.86
N ARG A 33 10.86 3.72 -3.08
CA ARG A 33 11.13 4.45 -4.32
C ARG A 33 9.87 4.59 -5.17
N ARG A 34 9.75 5.74 -5.86
CA ARG A 34 8.73 5.94 -6.90
C ARG A 34 8.79 4.81 -7.92
N GLY A 35 7.62 4.31 -8.31
CA GLY A 35 7.47 3.18 -9.24
C GLY A 35 7.44 1.82 -8.57
N GLN A 36 7.87 1.69 -7.30
CA GLN A 36 7.67 0.45 -6.56
C GLN A 36 6.18 0.12 -6.45
N ARG A 37 5.87 -1.16 -6.58
CA ARG A 37 4.51 -1.70 -6.53
C ARG A 37 4.36 -2.54 -5.27
N PHE A 38 3.27 -2.30 -4.55
CA PHE A 38 2.95 -3.01 -3.32
C PHE A 38 1.55 -3.60 -3.39
N ALA A 39 1.35 -4.68 -2.66
CA ALA A 39 0.04 -5.17 -2.28
C ALA A 39 -0.07 -5.16 -0.75
N PHE A 40 -1.28 -4.98 -0.23
CA PHE A 40 -1.59 -5.19 1.18
C PHE A 40 -2.98 -5.78 1.34
N ALA A 41 -3.16 -6.57 2.39
CA ALA A 41 -4.44 -7.17 2.74
C ALA A 41 -5.16 -6.32 3.79
N LEU A 42 -6.48 -6.28 3.68
CA LEU A 42 -7.38 -5.78 4.72
C LEU A 42 -8.21 -6.97 5.19
N ASP A 43 -8.38 -7.14 6.49
CA ASP A 43 -9.09 -8.31 7.03
C ASP A 43 -10.51 -8.38 6.45
N GLY A 44 -10.86 -9.54 5.87
CA GLY A 44 -12.17 -9.78 5.26
C GLY A 44 -12.38 -9.15 3.87
N ALA A 45 -11.33 -8.61 3.24
CA ALA A 45 -11.41 -7.97 1.93
C ALA A 45 -10.34 -8.47 0.95
N GLU A 46 -10.65 -8.38 -0.35
CA GLU A 46 -9.66 -8.64 -1.41
C GLU A 46 -8.45 -7.69 -1.26
N PRO A 47 -7.22 -8.19 -1.51
CA PRO A 47 -6.01 -7.37 -1.44
C PRO A 47 -6.11 -6.10 -2.28
N VAL A 48 -5.48 -5.04 -1.79
CA VAL A 48 -5.34 -3.79 -2.52
C VAL A 48 -3.92 -3.72 -3.06
N SER A 49 -3.80 -3.54 -4.38
CA SER A 49 -2.52 -3.35 -5.06
C SER A 49 -2.43 -1.95 -5.67
N GLY A 50 -1.21 -1.48 -5.87
CA GLY A 50 -0.97 -0.16 -6.42
C GLY A 50 0.51 0.17 -6.56
N ALA A 51 0.79 1.44 -6.86
CA ALA A 51 2.14 1.93 -7.10
C ALA A 51 2.45 3.24 -6.37
N VAL A 52 3.69 3.36 -5.92
CA VAL A 52 4.23 4.59 -5.36
C VAL A 52 4.41 5.65 -6.47
N ARG A 53 3.75 6.80 -6.32
CA ARG A 53 3.77 7.91 -7.28
C ARG A 53 4.76 9.00 -6.92
N TRP A 54 5.02 9.20 -5.64
CA TRP A 54 6.01 10.16 -5.14
C TRP A 54 6.49 9.70 -3.77
N VAL A 55 7.67 10.17 -3.37
CA VAL A 55 8.27 9.95 -2.04
C VAL A 55 8.83 11.28 -1.55
N VAL A 56 8.52 11.66 -0.32
CA VAL A 56 9.06 12.83 0.39
C VAL A 56 9.32 12.42 1.84
N GLY A 57 10.59 12.23 2.20
CA GLY A 57 10.95 11.68 3.51
C GLY A 57 10.39 10.26 3.71
N ASP A 58 9.69 10.05 4.81
CA ASP A 58 9.00 8.79 5.16
C ASP A 58 7.61 8.66 4.53
N ARG A 59 7.19 9.62 3.70
CA ARG A 59 5.85 9.68 3.12
C ARG A 59 5.89 9.34 1.64
N ALA A 60 4.93 8.55 1.20
CA ALA A 60 4.74 8.28 -0.21
C ALA A 60 3.27 8.41 -0.62
N GLY A 61 3.04 8.91 -1.82
CA GLY A 61 1.73 8.85 -2.45
C GLY A 61 1.57 7.50 -3.12
N PHE A 62 0.52 6.78 -2.77
CA PHE A 62 0.21 5.47 -3.30
C PHE A 62 -1.09 5.53 -4.09
N ALA A 63 -1.03 5.20 -5.38
CA ALA A 63 -2.22 5.09 -6.22
C ALA A 63 -2.62 3.62 -6.33
N PHE A 64 -3.87 3.32 -6.07
CA PHE A 64 -4.42 1.99 -6.24
C PHE A 64 -4.50 1.64 -7.74
N ASP A 65 -4.38 0.35 -8.07
CA ASP A 65 -4.54 -0.11 -9.45
C ASP A 65 -5.99 0.00 -9.94
N SER A 66 -6.94 -0.11 -9.00
CA SER A 66 -8.38 0.07 -9.22
C SER A 66 -9.00 0.85 -8.06
N PRO A 67 -10.05 1.65 -8.30
CA PRO A 67 -10.76 2.34 -7.23
C PRO A 67 -11.26 1.37 -6.15
N ILE A 68 -11.14 1.75 -4.89
CA ILE A 68 -11.63 0.97 -3.75
C ILE A 68 -12.98 1.49 -3.24
N GLY A 69 -13.81 0.57 -2.74
CA GLY A 69 -15.10 0.91 -2.16
C GLY A 69 -15.02 1.47 -0.73
N HIS A 70 -16.15 2.00 -0.26
CA HIS A 70 -16.28 2.65 1.05
C HIS A 70 -15.80 1.81 2.23
N ASP A 71 -16.05 0.49 2.23
CA ASP A 71 -15.64 -0.39 3.33
C ASP A 71 -14.11 -0.50 3.45
N LYS A 72 -13.39 -0.55 2.33
CA LYS A 72 -11.91 -0.57 2.30
C LYS A 72 -11.34 0.78 2.75
N ILE A 73 -11.97 1.89 2.34
CA ILE A 73 -11.59 3.24 2.79
C ILE A 73 -11.71 3.32 4.32
N ARG A 74 -12.87 2.92 4.85
CA ARG A 74 -13.13 2.93 6.29
C ARG A 74 -12.16 2.05 7.07
N ALA A 75 -11.83 0.86 6.55
CA ALA A 75 -10.85 -0.03 7.16
C ALA A 75 -9.45 0.61 7.22
N LEU A 76 -9.01 1.25 6.14
CA LEU A 76 -7.74 2.00 6.11
C LEU A 76 -7.74 3.14 7.12
N GLU A 77 -8.81 3.94 7.17
CA GLU A 77 -8.92 5.05 8.13
C GLU A 77 -8.90 4.59 9.60
N GLN A 78 -9.48 3.43 9.91
CA GLN A 78 -9.42 2.85 11.25
C GLN A 78 -8.01 2.37 11.61
N GLY A 79 -7.27 1.82 10.63
CA GLY A 79 -5.86 1.43 10.78
C GLY A 79 -4.95 2.60 11.18
N ASN A 80 -5.31 3.84 10.84
CA ASN A 80 -4.53 5.05 11.16
C ASN A 80 -4.34 5.31 12.66
N ARG A 81 -5.10 4.62 13.50
CA ARG A 81 -5.00 4.71 14.97
C ARG A 81 -3.79 3.96 15.53
N ARG A 82 -3.11 3.13 14.73
CA ARG A 82 -1.90 2.41 15.11
C ARG A 82 -0.79 2.64 14.07
N PRO A 83 0.41 3.08 14.47
CA PRO A 83 1.59 3.02 13.60
C PRO A 83 1.78 1.61 13.05
N GLY A 84 2.17 1.48 11.78
CA GLY A 84 2.48 0.19 11.17
C GLY A 84 1.28 -0.75 10.97
N ALA A 85 0.06 -0.24 10.82
CA ALA A 85 -1.15 -1.04 10.68
C ALA A 85 -1.26 -1.84 9.37
N LEU A 86 -0.39 -1.60 8.38
CA LEU A 86 -0.41 -2.27 7.09
C LEU A 86 0.90 -3.01 6.82
N ASP A 87 0.79 -4.32 6.64
CA ASP A 87 1.84 -5.14 6.04
C ASP A 87 1.84 -4.94 4.52
N LEU A 88 2.88 -4.30 4.00
CA LEU A 88 3.07 -4.09 2.56
C LEU A 88 3.97 -5.17 1.98
N TYR A 89 3.52 -5.81 0.91
CA TYR A 89 4.24 -6.86 0.19
C TYR A 89 4.72 -6.33 -1.15
N LEU A 90 6.02 -6.41 -1.42
CA LEU A 90 6.60 -5.97 -2.68
C LEU A 90 6.16 -6.88 -3.83
N ILE A 91 5.49 -6.31 -4.82
CA ILE A 91 5.13 -7.04 -6.04
C ILE A 91 6.35 -7.04 -6.94
N ARG A 92 7.02 -8.20 -7.06
CA ARG A 92 8.14 -8.35 -7.99
C ARG A 92 7.60 -8.48 -9.41
N GLY A 93 7.79 -7.44 -10.22
CA GLY A 93 7.51 -7.48 -11.67
C GLY A 93 6.91 -6.20 -12.25
N GLN A 94 7.78 -5.34 -12.80
CA GLN A 94 7.74 -4.89 -14.19
C GLN A 94 9.09 -4.21 -14.49
N GLU A 95 10.09 -5.00 -14.86
CA GLU A 95 11.10 -4.52 -15.81
C GLU A 95 10.34 -4.17 -17.09
N ARG A 96 9.88 -2.93 -17.23
CA ARG A 96 9.68 -2.41 -18.58
C ARG A 96 11.05 -1.99 -19.06
N SER A 97 11.62 -2.85 -19.91
CA SER A 97 12.71 -2.54 -20.82
C SER A 97 12.58 -1.08 -21.27
N GLY A 98 13.66 -0.34 -21.13
CA GLY A 98 13.86 0.83 -21.97
C GLY A 98 13.79 0.38 -23.43
N ALA A 99 12.95 1.08 -24.18
CA ALA A 99 13.02 1.19 -25.63
C ALA A 99 12.71 2.65 -25.96
#